data_AF-A0A553SRQ6-F1
#
_entry.id   AF-A0A553SRQ6-F1
#
_cell.length_a   1.000
_cell.length_b   1.000
_cell.length_c   1.000
_cell.angle_alpha   90.00
_cell.angle_beta   90.00
_cell.angle_gamma   90.00
#
_symmetry.space_group_name_H-M   'P 1'
#
loop_
_entity.id
_entity.type
_entity.pdbx_description
1 polymer ?
#
loop_
_entity_poly.entity_id
_entity_poly.type
_entity_poly.pdbx_seq_one_letter_code
_entity_poly.pdbx_strand_id
1 'polypeptide(L)' 'MILSEAWQLYKADKQIQGYSSQTLKAYKIESALFIKHLGNVEIVEIQRKLSNCISEKLRVN' A
#
# COMPACT_ATOMS: atom_id res chain seq x y z
N MET A 1 11.96 2.30 -2.33
CA MET A 1 11.15 3.09 -1.38
C MET A 1 10.39 2.14 -0.47
N ILE A 2 10.60 2.30 0.83
CA ILE A 2 9.94 1.52 1.87
C ILE A 2 8.50 2.04 2.06
N LEU A 3 7.56 1.16 2.38
CA LEU A 3 6.13 1.51 2.58
C LEU A 3 5.89 2.68 3.54
N SER A 4 6.59 2.72 4.67
CA SER A 4 6.45 3.81 5.64
C SER A 4 6.82 5.17 5.08
N GLU A 5 7.77 5.21 4.14
CA GLU A 5 8.23 6.44 3.46
C GLU A 5 7.28 6.80 2.32
N ALA A 6 6.79 5.79 1.59
CA ALA A 6 5.84 5.93 0.50
C ALA A 6 4.56 6.65 0.92
N TRP A 7 4.08 6.40 2.13
CA TRP A 7 2.90 7.07 2.68
C TRP A 7 3.04 8.62 2.66
N GLN A 8 4.23 9.15 2.97
CA GLN A 8 4.41 10.61 3.04
C GLN A 8 4.28 11.26 1.66
N LEU A 9 4.93 10.67 0.64
CA LEU A 9 4.86 11.16 -0.73
C LEU A 9 3.46 11.00 -1.32
N TYR A 10 2.82 9.84 -1.08
CA TYR A 10 1.46 9.57 -1.52
C TYR A 10 0.46 10.56 -0.90
N LYS A 11 0.55 10.81 0.41
CA LYS A 11 -0.30 11.79 1.09
C LYS A 11 -0.13 13.18 0.49
N ALA A 12 1.11 13.63 0.25
CA ALA A 12 1.38 14.93 -0.34
C ALA A 12 0.75 15.07 -1.73
N ASP A 13 0.92 14.06 -2.60
CA ASP A 13 0.29 14.01 -3.93
C ASP A 13 -1.23 14.12 -3.84
N LYS A 14 -1.86 13.36 -2.94
CA LYS A 14 -3.32 13.38 -2.78
C LYS A 14 -3.86 14.67 -2.19
N GLN A 15 -3.09 15.34 -1.33
CA GLN A 15 -3.44 16.67 -0.85
C GLN A 15 -3.44 17.70 -1.98
N ILE A 16 -2.45 17.66 -2.88
CA ILE A 16 -2.40 18.54 -4.06
C ILE A 16 -3.59 18.26 -4.99
N GLN A 17 -4.01 17.01 -5.12
CA GLN A 17 -5.19 16.59 -5.89
C GLN A 17 -6.53 16.93 -5.20
N GLY A 18 -6.52 17.55 -4.01
CA GLY A 18 -7.74 18.00 -3.33
C GLY A 18 -8.49 16.90 -2.56
N TYR A 19 -7.83 15.80 -2.20
CA TYR A 19 -8.46 14.75 -1.39
C TYR A 19 -8.82 15.26 0.01
N SER A 20 -9.99 14.88 0.50
CA SER A 20 -10.46 15.27 1.83
C SER A 20 -9.58 14.70 2.95
N SER A 21 -9.56 15.38 4.10
CA SER A 21 -8.87 14.88 5.29
C SER A 21 -9.45 13.54 5.78
N GLN A 22 -10.75 13.29 5.59
CA GLN A 22 -11.38 12.02 5.92
C GLN A 22 -10.87 10.90 5.01
N THR A 23 -10.79 11.13 3.70
CA THR A 23 -10.24 10.17 2.73
C THR A 23 -8.78 9.83 3.04
N LEU A 24 -7.96 10.84 3.31
CA LEU A 24 -6.55 10.62 3.68
C LEU A 24 -6.41 9.85 4.99
N LYS A 25 -7.33 10.03 5.95
CA LYS A 25 -7.34 9.24 7.18
C LYS A 25 -7.63 7.76 6.90
N ALA A 26 -8.58 7.46 6.02
CA ALA A 26 -8.90 6.08 5.61
C ALA A 26 -7.68 5.42 4.94
N TYR A 27 -7.05 6.10 3.98
CA TYR A 27 -5.87 5.57 3.29
C TYR A 27 -4.66 5.37 4.23
N LYS A 28 -4.53 6.20 5.27
CA LYS A 28 -3.50 5.99 6.30
C LYS A 28 -3.72 4.68 7.05
N ILE A 29 -4.97 4.35 7.37
CA ILE A 29 -5.34 3.10 8.04
C ILE A 29 -5.01 1.92 7.12
N GLU A 30 -5.36 1.99 5.83
CA GLU A 30 -5.03 0.97 4.84
C GLU A 30 -3.51 0.75 4.72
N SER A 31 -2.73 1.85 4.62
CA SER A 31 -1.26 1.80 4.61
C SER A 31 -0.70 1.13 5.87
N ALA A 32 -1.24 1.46 7.05
CA ALA A 32 -0.82 0.84 8.31
C ALA A 32 -1.16 -0.65 8.36
N LEU A 33 -2.30 -1.07 7.80
CA LEU A 33 -2.67 -2.48 7.68
C LEU A 33 -1.71 -3.24 6.74
N PHE A 34 -1.35 -2.65 5.61
CA PHE A 34 -0.35 -3.26 4.73
C PHE A 34 0.99 -3.45 5.44
N ILE A 35 1.48 -2.43 6.15
CA ILE A 35 2.72 -2.55 6.92
C ILE A 35 2.60 -3.65 8.00
N LYS A 36 1.47 -3.70 8.70
CA LYS A 36 1.22 -4.70 9.75
C LYS A 36 1.22 -6.13 9.21
N HIS A 37 0.62 -6.38 8.04
CA HIS A 37 0.41 -7.73 7.51
C HIS A 37 1.49 -8.18 6.52
N LEU A 38 2.08 -7.27 5.75
CA LEU A 38 3.07 -7.58 4.70
C LEU A 38 4.51 -7.20 5.11
N GLY A 39 4.65 -6.48 6.23
CA GLY A 39 5.91 -5.92 6.72
C GLY A 39 6.20 -4.53 6.15
N ASN A 40 7.07 -3.78 6.83
CA ASN A 40 7.59 -2.51 6.33
C ASN A 40 8.72 -2.75 5.32
N VAL A 41 8.36 -3.27 4.15
CA VAL A 41 9.29 -3.66 3.09
C VAL A 41 9.30 -2.65 1.94
N GLU A 42 10.25 -2.84 1.02
CA GLU A 42 10.27 -2.17 -0.27
C GLU A 42 8.97 -2.41 -1.07
N ILE A 43 8.46 -1.39 -1.76
CA ILE A 43 7.24 -1.51 -2.59
C ILE A 43 7.37 -2.64 -3.62
N VAL A 44 8.56 -2.80 -4.22
CA VAL A 44 8.85 -3.85 -5.21
C VAL A 44 8.61 -5.24 -4.62
N GLU A 45 8.89 -5.42 -3.32
CA GLU A 45 8.64 -6.69 -2.64
C GLU A 45 7.15 -6.94 -2.40
N ILE A 46 6.36 -5.89 -2.12
CA ILE A 46 4.89 -6.03 -2.11
C ILE A 46 4.38 -6.49 -3.47
N GLN A 47 4.83 -5.87 -4.56
CA GLN A 47 4.38 -6.23 -5.91
C GLN A 47 4.67 -7.70 -6.22
N ARG A 48 5.85 -8.18 -5.82
CA ARG A 48 6.24 -9.60 -5.92
C ARG A 48 5.32 -10.50 -5.09
N LYS A 49 5.07 -10.16 -3.82
CA LYS A 49 4.19 -10.95 -2.92
C LYS A 49 2.76 -11.04 -3.45
N LEU A 50 2.21 -9.93 -3.96
CA LEU A 50 0.87 -9.90 -4.54
C LEU A 50 0.77 -10.72 -5.83
N SER A 51 1.75 -10.59 -6.72
CA SER A 51 1.79 -11.34 -8.00
C SER A 51 1.83 -12.86 -7.76
N ASN A 52 2.60 -13.28 -6.74
CA ASN A 52 2.66 -14.68 -6.33
C ASN A 52 1.31 -15.17 -5.79
N CYS A 53 0.66 -14.39 -4.91
CA CYS A 53 -0.64 -14.76 -4.34
C CYS A 53 -1.74 -14.91 -5.41
N ILE A 54 -1.75 -14.04 -6.43
CA ILE A 54 -2.68 -14.14 -7.56
C ILE A 54 -2.38 -15.41 -8.38
N SER A 55 -1.09 -15.67 -8.67
CA SER A 55 -0.67 -16.84 -9.43
C SER A 55 -1.00 -18.15 -8.72
N GLU A 56 -0.89 -18.20 -7.40
CA GLU A 56 -1.30 -19.34 -6.57
C GLU A 56 -2.81 -19.54 -6.60
N LYS A 57 -3.62 -18.47 -6.48
CA LYS A 57 -5.09 -18.58 -6.57
C LYS A 57 -5.59 -19.02 -7.94
N LEU A 58 -4.90 -18.64 -9.02
CA LEU A 58 -5.25 -19.05 -10.38
C LEU A 58 -4.81 -20.49 -10.71
N ARG A 59 -3.79 -21.02 -10.03
CA ARG A 59 -3.32 -22.41 -10.20
C ARG A 59 -4.22 -23.46 -9.55
N VAL A 60 -5.11 -23.05 -8.65
CA VAL A 60 -5.98 -23.95 -7.87
C VAL A 60 -7.39 -24.03 -8.46
N ASN A 61 -7.65 -23.38 -9.60
CA ASN A 61 -8.87 -23.51 -10.41
C ASN A 61 -8.57 -24.22 -11.73
#